data_AF-A0A9D0SL37-F1
#
_entry.id   AF-A0A9D0SL37-F1
#
_cell.length_a   1.000
_cell.length_b   1.000
_cell.length_c   1.000
_cell.angle_alpha   90.00
_cell.angle_beta   90.00
_cell.angle_gamma   90.00
#
_symmetry.space_group_name_H-M   'P 1'
#
loop_
_entity.id
_entity.type
_entity.pdbx_description
1 polymer ?
#
loop_
_entity_poly.entity_id
_entity_poly.type
_entity_poly.pdbx_seq_one_letter_code
_entity_poly.pdbx_strand_id
1 'polypeptide(L)'
;MKGYLQEHVAGKDEAFLMLIALIRYLTFTNEKKLVTYIMTLAGTLGVLEHIKKSATEIAGEETTKKIFKNIVPLPTGTPYEKYPPLIEQFMKQMTTAVDEGTACRIMAGNHHEIPDESKWGERDRFIELGRDIDIFLKDYHERKVEELDRCLRENKLWYETVITQEVVDFVRNNPEVLGGVREGNEIFVTKFPYNAPAYLRETDPLIKRYHACHCGFARSSIIDGTAEIPRLWCFCSGGFNKHLFDVIFERSTQVRVVESVLTGDKRCRFAVTIPE
;
A
#
# COMPACT_ATOMS: atom_id res chain seq x y z
N MET A 1 -18.35 1.17 -15.17
CA MET A 1 -18.02 1.24 -13.73
C MET A 1 -17.67 2.66 -13.27
N LYS A 2 -16.62 3.31 -13.77
CA LYS A 2 -16.21 4.65 -13.30
C LYS A 2 -17.33 5.69 -13.36
N GLY A 3 -18.00 5.82 -14.51
CA GLY A 3 -19.16 6.72 -14.67
C GLY A 3 -20.30 6.37 -13.70
N TYR A 4 -20.62 5.09 -13.56
CA TYR A 4 -21.64 4.64 -12.60
C TYR A 4 -21.31 5.04 -11.16
N LEU A 5 -20.08 4.83 -10.70
CA LEU A 5 -19.67 5.24 -9.35
C LEU A 5 -19.77 6.76 -9.19
N GLN A 6 -19.32 7.52 -10.19
CA GLN A 6 -19.36 8.99 -10.17
C GLN A 6 -20.79 9.54 -10.14
N GLU A 7 -21.71 8.95 -10.89
CA GLU A 7 -23.09 9.44 -11.07
C GLU A 7 -24.04 8.95 -9.98
N HIS A 8 -23.84 7.71 -9.50
CA HIS A 8 -24.82 7.03 -8.66
C HIS A 8 -24.34 6.71 -7.24
N VAL A 9 -23.03 6.70 -6.98
CA VAL A 9 -22.48 6.31 -5.67
C VAL A 9 -21.79 7.48 -4.97
N ALA A 10 -20.97 8.24 -5.69
CA ALA A 10 -20.14 9.28 -5.11
C ALA A 10 -20.97 10.33 -4.35
N GLY A 11 -20.65 10.54 -3.08
CA GLY A 11 -21.30 11.55 -2.22
C GLY A 11 -22.72 11.20 -1.76
N LYS A 12 -23.19 9.97 -1.96
CA LYS A 12 -24.44 9.48 -1.34
C LYS A 12 -24.19 9.10 0.12
N ASP A 13 -25.20 9.27 0.97
CA ASP A 13 -25.12 8.88 2.39
C ASP A 13 -24.86 7.38 2.55
N GLU A 14 -25.45 6.56 1.67
CA GLU A 14 -25.28 5.10 1.65
C GLU A 14 -24.13 4.64 0.75
N ALA A 15 -23.25 5.53 0.27
CA ALA A 15 -22.21 5.19 -0.71
C ALA A 15 -21.40 3.95 -0.31
N PHE A 16 -21.03 3.83 0.97
CA PHE A 16 -20.32 2.66 1.48
C PHE A 16 -21.12 1.36 1.33
N LEU A 17 -22.40 1.36 1.72
CA LEU A 17 -23.28 0.19 1.57
C LEU A 17 -23.51 -0.15 0.09
N MET A 18 -23.60 0.85 -0.77
CA MET A 18 -23.69 0.65 -2.23
C MET A 18 -22.44 -0.02 -2.79
N LEU A 19 -21.24 0.39 -2.36
CA LEU A 19 -19.99 -0.26 -2.75
C LEU A 19 -19.94 -1.72 -2.28
N ILE A 20 -20.40 -2.02 -1.05
CA ILE A 20 -20.50 -3.40 -0.55
C ILE A 20 -21.47 -4.22 -1.41
N ALA A 21 -22.64 -3.68 -1.72
CA ALA A 21 -23.64 -4.37 -2.56
C ALA A 21 -23.07 -4.67 -3.96
N LEU A 22 -22.38 -3.71 -4.58
CA LEU A 22 -21.70 -3.90 -5.85
C LEU A 22 -20.61 -4.97 -5.77
N ILE A 23 -19.74 -4.95 -4.75
CA ILE A 23 -18.70 -5.98 -4.58
C ILE A 23 -19.34 -7.37 -4.46
N ARG A 24 -20.41 -7.53 -3.67
CA ARG A 24 -21.10 -8.82 -3.51
C ARG A 24 -21.70 -9.31 -4.82
N TYR A 25 -22.38 -8.44 -5.56
CA TYR A 25 -22.95 -8.77 -6.87
C TYR A 25 -21.86 -9.16 -7.88
N LEU A 26 -20.81 -8.34 -8.00
CA LEU A 26 -19.71 -8.58 -8.93
C LEU A 26 -18.91 -9.84 -8.57
N THR A 27 -18.78 -10.15 -7.28
CA THR A 27 -18.19 -11.41 -6.82
C THR A 27 -19.07 -12.59 -7.24
N PHE A 28 -20.39 -12.48 -7.07
CA PHE A 28 -21.35 -13.51 -7.50
C PHE A 28 -21.31 -13.75 -9.01
N THR A 29 -21.16 -12.69 -9.82
CA THR A 29 -21.04 -12.80 -11.29
C THR A 29 -19.60 -13.02 -11.77
N ASN A 30 -18.63 -13.22 -10.86
CA ASN A 30 -17.22 -13.48 -11.16
C ASN A 30 -16.50 -12.34 -11.95
N GLU A 31 -16.91 -11.09 -11.74
CA GLU A 31 -16.34 -9.89 -12.36
C GLU A 31 -15.09 -9.37 -11.62
N LYS A 32 -14.05 -10.21 -11.53
CA LYS A 32 -12.84 -9.97 -10.71
C LYS A 32 -12.18 -8.60 -10.96
N LYS A 33 -12.09 -8.15 -12.22
CA LYS A 33 -11.48 -6.84 -12.56
C LYS A 33 -12.24 -5.65 -11.95
N LEU A 34 -13.56 -5.73 -11.89
CA LEU A 34 -14.40 -4.68 -11.32
C LEU A 34 -14.37 -4.71 -9.79
N VAL A 35 -14.32 -5.90 -9.18
CA VAL A 35 -14.09 -6.07 -7.74
C VAL A 35 -12.78 -5.41 -7.32
N THR A 36 -11.67 -5.75 -7.99
CA THR A 36 -10.34 -5.17 -7.74
C THR A 36 -10.35 -3.65 -7.84
N TYR A 37 -11.02 -3.08 -8.85
CA TYR A 37 -11.16 -1.62 -8.99
C TYR A 37 -11.85 -0.99 -7.77
N ILE A 38 -12.97 -1.55 -7.32
CA ILE A 38 -13.72 -1.02 -6.17
C ILE A 38 -12.94 -1.20 -4.87
N MET A 39 -12.25 -2.34 -4.68
CA MET A 39 -11.41 -2.56 -3.50
C MET A 39 -10.24 -1.54 -3.44
N THR A 40 -9.65 -1.20 -4.58
CA THR A 40 -8.61 -0.15 -4.66
C THR A 40 -9.15 1.20 -4.17
N LEU A 41 -10.41 1.51 -4.50
CA LEU A 41 -11.08 2.71 -4.01
C LEU A 41 -11.36 2.63 -2.51
N ALA A 42 -11.81 1.49 -2.00
CA ALA A 42 -12.03 1.31 -0.57
C ALA A 42 -10.72 1.51 0.24
N GLY A 43 -9.57 1.18 -0.36
CA GLY A 43 -8.25 1.42 0.22
C GLY A 43 -7.88 2.89 0.43
N THR A 44 -8.68 3.86 -0.03
CA THR A 44 -8.47 5.29 0.25
C THR A 44 -9.21 5.78 1.49
N LEU A 45 -10.14 4.99 2.05
CA LEU A 45 -10.97 5.41 3.18
C LEU A 45 -10.14 5.58 4.46
N GLY A 46 -10.31 6.71 5.15
CA GLY A 46 -9.68 7.00 6.45
C GLY A 46 -8.19 7.35 6.41
N VAL A 47 -7.50 7.14 5.29
CA VAL A 47 -6.04 7.29 5.22
C VAL A 47 -5.60 8.74 5.49
N LEU A 48 -6.27 9.73 4.90
CA LEU A 48 -5.90 11.15 5.11
C LEU A 48 -6.18 11.59 6.56
N GLU A 49 -7.24 11.07 7.17
CA GLU A 49 -7.61 11.30 8.57
C GLU A 49 -6.54 10.74 9.52
N HIS A 50 -6.01 9.55 9.25
CA HIS A 50 -4.95 8.97 10.06
C HIS A 50 -3.59 9.63 9.81
N ILE A 51 -3.32 10.11 8.61
CA ILE A 51 -2.15 10.97 8.37
C ILE A 51 -2.29 12.27 9.16
N LYS A 52 -3.49 12.86 9.25
CA LYS A 52 -3.76 14.06 10.06
C LYS A 52 -3.53 13.82 11.54
N LYS A 53 -3.96 12.66 12.06
CA LYS A 53 -3.68 12.23 13.43
C LYS A 53 -2.18 12.13 13.67
N SER A 54 -1.45 11.42 12.82
CA SER A 54 0.01 11.28 12.91
C SER A 54 0.75 12.63 12.82
N ALA A 55 0.33 13.53 11.93
CA ALA A 55 0.86 14.88 11.84
C ALA A 55 0.67 15.67 13.13
N THR A 56 -0.48 15.49 13.81
CA THR A 56 -0.79 16.17 15.07
C THR A 56 0.06 15.64 16.22
N GLU A 57 0.24 14.32 16.29
CA GLU A 57 1.07 13.68 17.30
C GLU A 57 2.56 14.05 17.15
N ILE A 58 3.06 14.19 15.92
CA ILE A 58 4.48 14.42 15.64
C ILE A 58 4.85 15.91 15.57
N ALA A 59 4.01 16.73 14.95
CA ALA A 59 4.33 18.14 14.63
C ALA A 59 3.40 19.17 15.29
N GLY A 60 2.40 18.70 16.05
CA GLY A 60 1.45 19.54 16.77
C GLY A 60 0.32 20.11 15.91
N GLU A 61 -0.75 20.56 16.57
CA GLU A 61 -1.99 21.00 15.91
C GLU A 61 -1.79 22.17 14.93
N GLU A 62 -0.98 23.16 15.29
CA GLU A 62 -0.78 24.35 14.44
C GLU A 62 -0.08 24.01 13.13
N THR A 63 0.88 23.08 13.17
CA THR A 63 1.54 22.57 11.96
C THR A 63 0.57 21.73 11.14
N THR A 64 -0.20 20.83 11.77
CA THR A 64 -1.23 20.04 11.09
C THR A 64 -2.26 20.92 10.38
N LYS A 65 -2.72 22.01 11.00
CA LYS A 65 -3.65 22.96 10.37
C LYS A 65 -3.06 23.57 9.09
N LYS A 66 -1.75 23.83 9.04
CA LYS A 66 -1.06 24.30 7.83
C LYS A 66 -0.97 23.20 6.77
N ILE A 67 -0.60 21.98 7.16
CA ILE A 67 -0.46 20.81 6.26
C ILE A 67 -1.79 20.42 5.63
N PHE A 68 -2.90 20.54 6.35
CA PHE A 68 -4.23 20.13 5.90
C PHE A 68 -5.12 21.31 5.47
N LYS A 69 -4.54 22.49 5.24
CA LYS A 69 -5.31 23.67 4.86
C LYS A 69 -5.97 23.43 3.50
N ASN A 70 -7.31 23.39 3.48
CA ASN A 70 -8.11 23.09 2.30
C ASN A 70 -7.84 21.68 1.71
N ILE A 71 -7.36 20.74 2.52
CA ILE A 71 -7.25 19.33 2.15
C ILE A 71 -8.49 18.62 2.68
N VAL A 72 -9.46 18.41 1.79
CA VAL A 72 -10.71 17.71 2.10
C VAL A 72 -10.70 16.37 1.37
N PRO A 73 -10.86 15.24 2.07
CA PRO A 73 -11.02 13.93 1.43
C PRO A 73 -12.15 13.96 0.40
N LEU A 74 -11.93 13.31 -0.74
CA LEU A 74 -12.98 13.20 -1.76
C LEU A 74 -14.09 12.26 -1.26
N PRO A 75 -15.36 12.48 -1.66
CA PRO A 75 -16.46 11.63 -1.25
C PRO A 75 -16.22 10.15 -1.55
N THR A 76 -16.68 9.27 -0.65
CA THR A 76 -16.71 7.81 -0.90
C THR A 76 -17.41 7.53 -2.22
N GLY A 77 -16.79 6.71 -3.09
CA GLY A 77 -17.30 6.43 -4.44
C GLY A 77 -16.66 7.28 -5.54
N THR A 78 -15.96 8.37 -5.23
CA THR A 78 -15.23 9.16 -6.23
C THR A 78 -14.16 8.31 -6.93
N PRO A 79 -14.12 8.25 -8.27
CA PRO A 79 -13.08 7.50 -9.00
C PRO A 79 -11.67 7.87 -8.54
N TYR A 80 -10.80 6.87 -8.41
CA TYR A 80 -9.48 7.06 -7.81
C TYR A 80 -8.58 8.01 -8.63
N GLU A 81 -8.89 8.18 -9.92
CA GLU A 81 -8.21 9.11 -10.83
C GLU A 81 -8.39 10.59 -10.48
N LYS A 82 -9.29 10.92 -9.56
CA LYS A 82 -9.52 12.30 -9.10
C LYS A 82 -8.65 12.70 -7.90
N TYR A 83 -8.01 11.73 -7.23
CA TYR A 83 -7.20 12.00 -6.05
C TYR A 83 -5.84 12.66 -6.29
N PRO A 84 -5.10 12.41 -7.40
CA PRO A 84 -3.73 12.89 -7.50
C PRO A 84 -3.54 14.41 -7.32
N PRO A 85 -4.39 15.30 -7.87
CA PRO A 85 -4.26 16.74 -7.64
C PRO A 85 -4.38 17.14 -6.16
N LEU A 86 -5.28 16.49 -5.41
CA LEU A 86 -5.43 16.71 -3.97
C LEU A 86 -4.16 16.28 -3.22
N ILE A 87 -3.57 15.16 -3.61
CA ILE A 87 -2.34 14.66 -2.99
C ILE A 87 -1.13 15.53 -3.31
N GLU A 88 -1.00 16.01 -4.54
CA GLU A 88 0.08 16.94 -4.88
C GLU A 88 0.00 18.21 -4.03
N GLN A 89 -1.20 18.78 -3.88
CA GLN A 89 -1.42 19.93 -3.00
C GLN A 89 -1.03 19.62 -1.56
N PHE A 90 -1.48 18.49 -1.02
CA PHE A 90 -1.14 18.02 0.32
C PHE A 90 0.38 17.88 0.50
N MET A 91 1.08 17.27 -0.46
CA MET A 91 2.53 17.08 -0.38
C MET A 91 3.31 18.39 -0.46
N LYS A 92 2.86 19.35 -1.27
CA LYS A 92 3.44 20.71 -1.31
C LYS A 92 3.27 21.42 0.03
N GLN A 93 2.10 21.30 0.67
CA GLN A 93 1.85 21.88 1.99
C GLN A 93 2.70 21.22 3.08
N MET A 94 2.82 19.88 3.07
CA MET A 94 3.64 19.13 4.01
C MET A 94 5.12 19.53 3.94
N THR A 95 5.71 19.49 2.74
CA THR A 95 7.14 19.80 2.53
C THR A 95 7.49 21.27 2.78
N THR A 96 6.50 22.16 2.78
CA THR A 96 6.68 23.56 3.19
C THR A 96 6.57 23.74 4.71
N ALA A 97 5.75 22.93 5.38
CA ALA A 97 5.43 23.11 6.79
C ALA A 97 6.43 22.46 7.74
N VAL A 98 7.11 21.39 7.31
CA VAL A 98 8.04 20.61 8.14
C VAL A 98 9.28 20.20 7.34
N ASP A 99 10.37 19.89 8.04
CA ASP A 99 11.56 19.29 7.44
C ASP A 99 11.29 17.88 6.90
N GLU A 100 12.17 17.40 6.01
CA GLU A 100 12.03 16.09 5.37
C GLU A 100 11.98 14.94 6.38
N GLY A 101 12.78 14.98 7.45
CA GLY A 101 12.79 13.93 8.47
C GLY A 101 11.46 13.85 9.22
N THR A 102 10.90 15.00 9.58
CA THR A 102 9.56 15.08 10.19
C THR A 102 8.47 14.61 9.23
N ALA A 103 8.51 15.04 7.95
CA ALA A 103 7.55 14.59 6.95
C ALA A 103 7.59 13.07 6.73
N CYS A 104 8.79 12.48 6.67
CA CYS A 104 8.98 11.04 6.56
C CYS A 104 8.32 10.30 7.74
N ARG A 105 8.54 10.77 8.97
CA ARG A 105 7.94 10.16 10.17
C ARG A 105 6.41 10.25 10.17
N ILE A 106 5.85 11.38 9.75
CA ILE A 106 4.40 11.57 9.61
C ILE A 106 3.82 10.57 8.62
N MET A 107 4.48 10.39 7.47
CA MET A 107 3.97 9.54 6.40
C MET A 107 4.24 8.05 6.61
N ALA A 108 5.16 7.65 7.51
CA ALA A 108 5.53 6.25 7.71
C ALA A 108 4.69 5.51 8.76
N GLY A 109 3.49 6.02 9.08
CA GLY A 109 2.59 5.39 10.04
C GLY A 109 1.73 4.28 9.44
N ASN A 110 1.02 3.56 10.32
CA ASN A 110 -0.04 2.62 9.94
C ASN A 110 -1.34 3.38 9.61
N HIS A 111 -1.35 4.12 8.51
CA HIS A 111 -2.48 4.99 8.14
C HIS A 111 -3.73 4.24 7.64
N HIS A 112 -3.58 2.95 7.36
CA HIS A 112 -4.71 2.07 7.04
C HIS A 112 -5.34 1.43 8.28
N GLU A 113 -4.85 1.76 9.48
CA GLU A 113 -5.32 1.20 10.76
C GLU A 113 -5.41 -0.33 10.75
N ILE A 114 -4.40 -0.97 10.19
CA ILE A 114 -4.30 -2.42 10.22
C ILE A 114 -4.07 -2.83 11.69
N PRO A 115 -4.95 -3.63 12.29
CA PRO A 115 -4.80 -3.99 13.70
C PRO A 115 -3.55 -4.85 13.89
N ASP A 116 -2.79 -4.60 14.97
CA ASP A 116 -1.62 -5.38 15.35
C ASP A 116 -1.96 -6.87 15.48
N GLU A 117 -3.19 -7.17 15.91
CA GLU A 117 -3.80 -8.51 16.00
C GLU A 117 -3.66 -9.29 14.70
N SER A 118 -3.73 -8.60 13.56
CA SER A 118 -3.58 -9.22 12.23
C SER A 118 -2.16 -9.71 11.94
N LYS A 119 -1.19 -9.40 12.82
CA LYS A 119 0.23 -9.78 12.74
C LYS A 119 0.69 -10.60 13.94
N TRP A 120 -0.18 -10.86 14.93
CA TRP A 120 0.19 -11.66 16.10
C TRP A 120 0.63 -13.08 15.74
N GLY A 121 -0.01 -13.73 14.76
CA GLY A 121 0.44 -15.04 14.28
C GLY A 121 1.88 -15.01 13.74
N GLU A 122 2.31 -13.90 13.12
CA GLU A 122 3.69 -13.74 12.66
C GLU A 122 4.65 -13.43 13.81
N ARG A 123 4.23 -12.64 14.80
CA ARG A 123 5.01 -12.41 16.03
C ARG A 123 5.22 -13.71 16.80
N ASP A 124 4.17 -14.49 16.99
CA ASP A 124 4.22 -15.75 17.73
C ASP A 124 5.13 -16.75 16.98
N ARG A 125 5.04 -16.78 15.64
CA ARG A 125 5.95 -17.56 14.80
C ARG A 125 7.42 -17.10 14.92
N PHE A 126 7.66 -15.79 14.95
CA PHE A 126 9.01 -15.25 15.18
C PHE A 126 9.57 -15.68 16.55
N ILE A 127 8.74 -15.72 17.59
CA ILE A 127 9.12 -16.21 18.92
C ILE A 127 9.43 -17.71 18.90
N GLU A 128 8.58 -18.53 18.26
CA GLU A 128 8.79 -19.98 18.11
C GLU A 128 10.10 -20.32 17.40
N LEU A 129 10.50 -19.51 16.42
CA LEU A 129 11.75 -19.64 15.67
C LEU A 129 12.96 -19.08 16.43
N GLY A 130 12.83 -18.83 17.74
CA GLY A 130 13.92 -18.37 18.59
C GLY A 130 14.27 -16.89 18.43
N ARG A 131 13.37 -16.08 17.85
CA ARG A 131 13.59 -14.66 17.51
C ARG A 131 14.78 -14.44 16.57
N ASP A 132 15.11 -15.44 15.75
CA ASP A 132 16.10 -15.30 14.67
C ASP A 132 15.42 -14.74 13.43
N ILE A 133 15.79 -13.51 13.06
CA ILE A 133 15.16 -12.80 11.94
C ILE A 133 15.46 -13.44 10.59
N ASP A 134 16.63 -14.06 10.42
CA ASP A 134 17.01 -14.67 9.15
C ASP A 134 16.26 -15.98 8.92
N ILE A 135 16.07 -16.77 10.00
CA ILE A 135 15.20 -17.94 9.99
C ILE A 135 13.74 -17.53 9.74
N PHE A 136 13.26 -16.48 10.42
CA PHE A 136 11.89 -15.99 10.27
C PHE A 136 11.60 -15.48 8.87
N LEU A 137 12.48 -14.68 8.26
CA LEU A 137 12.27 -14.16 6.90
C LEU A 137 12.18 -15.30 5.88
N LYS A 138 13.00 -16.34 6.03
CA LYS A 138 12.93 -17.53 5.19
C LYS A 138 11.59 -18.27 5.37
N ASP A 139 11.20 -18.57 6.60
CA ASP A 139 9.92 -19.23 6.92
C ASP A 139 8.72 -18.42 6.42
N TYR A 140 8.73 -17.10 6.64
CA TYR A 140 7.70 -16.18 6.20
C TYR A 140 7.55 -16.19 4.68
N HIS A 141 8.66 -16.09 3.95
CA HIS A 141 8.64 -16.11 2.50
C HIS A 141 8.12 -17.45 1.94
N GLU A 142 8.59 -18.59 2.48
CA GLU A 142 8.12 -19.92 2.07
C GLU A 142 6.60 -20.07 2.27
N ARG A 143 6.06 -19.60 3.40
CA ARG A 143 4.61 -19.58 3.66
C ARG A 143 3.85 -18.67 2.71
N LYS A 144 4.42 -17.52 2.33
CA LYS A 144 3.79 -16.61 1.35
C LYS A 144 3.77 -17.23 -0.05
N VAL A 145 4.82 -17.94 -0.45
CA VAL A 145 4.82 -18.69 -1.71
C VAL A 145 3.74 -19.77 -1.71
N GLU A 146 3.61 -20.56 -0.63
CA GLU A 146 2.55 -21.60 -0.53
C GLU A 146 1.14 -20.98 -0.49
N GLU A 147 0.97 -19.83 0.16
CA GLU A 147 -0.29 -19.09 0.16
C GLU A 147 -0.72 -18.70 -1.27
N LEU A 148 0.21 -18.19 -2.07
CA LEU A 148 -0.03 -17.85 -3.48
C LEU A 148 -0.31 -19.11 -4.32
N ASP A 149 0.45 -20.18 -4.13
CA ASP A 149 0.23 -21.46 -4.82
C ASP A 149 -1.17 -22.01 -4.54
N ARG A 150 -1.62 -21.97 -3.28
CA ARG A 150 -3.00 -22.32 -2.91
C ARG A 150 -4.04 -21.43 -3.60
N CYS A 151 -3.84 -20.11 -3.64
CA CYS A 151 -4.75 -19.20 -4.36
C CYS A 151 -4.85 -19.57 -5.85
N LEU A 152 -3.73 -19.93 -6.49
CA LEU A 152 -3.69 -20.43 -7.87
C LEU A 152 -4.49 -21.74 -8.01
N ARG A 153 -4.20 -22.76 -7.20
CA ARG A 153 -4.88 -24.08 -7.25
C ARG A 153 -6.38 -23.96 -7.04
N GLU A 154 -6.81 -23.05 -6.17
CA GLU A 154 -8.23 -22.84 -5.84
C GLU A 154 -8.92 -21.80 -6.73
N ASN A 155 -8.21 -21.18 -7.68
CA ASN A 155 -8.70 -20.08 -8.53
C ASN A 155 -9.32 -18.90 -7.74
N LYS A 156 -8.75 -18.63 -6.55
CA LYS A 156 -9.14 -17.53 -5.68
C LYS A 156 -8.29 -16.30 -5.95
N LEU A 157 -8.84 -15.13 -5.64
CA LEU A 157 -8.04 -13.92 -5.56
C LEU A 157 -7.14 -13.98 -4.31
N TRP A 158 -5.91 -13.51 -4.44
CA TRP A 158 -5.08 -13.15 -3.31
C TRP A 158 -5.23 -11.65 -3.09
N TYR A 159 -6.01 -11.26 -2.08
CA TYR A 159 -6.56 -9.92 -1.94
C TYR A 159 -7.24 -9.46 -3.25
N GLU A 160 -6.75 -8.41 -3.90
CA GLU A 160 -7.30 -7.91 -5.16
C GLU A 160 -6.62 -8.51 -6.41
N THR A 161 -5.71 -9.46 -6.26
CA THR A 161 -4.87 -9.96 -7.38
C THR A 161 -5.21 -11.38 -7.79
N VAL A 162 -5.33 -11.61 -9.11
CA VAL A 162 -5.35 -12.96 -9.69
C VAL A 162 -3.95 -13.54 -9.67
N ILE A 163 -3.79 -14.74 -9.12
CA ILE A 163 -2.51 -15.44 -9.10
C ILE A 163 -2.41 -16.40 -10.29
N THR A 164 -1.28 -16.35 -10.99
CA THR A 164 -0.91 -17.25 -12.07
C THR A 164 0.36 -18.01 -11.68
N GLN A 165 0.69 -19.10 -12.38
CA GLN A 165 1.96 -19.82 -12.14
C GLN A 165 3.17 -18.88 -12.25
N GLU A 166 3.19 -18.01 -13.27
CA GLU A 166 4.22 -16.98 -13.48
C GLU A 166 4.39 -16.06 -12.25
N VAL A 167 3.29 -15.71 -11.56
CA VAL A 167 3.34 -14.89 -10.34
C VAL A 167 3.90 -15.69 -9.16
N VAL A 168 3.51 -16.95 -9.00
CA VAL A 168 4.06 -17.82 -7.95
C VAL A 168 5.56 -18.00 -8.15
N ASP A 169 5.99 -18.29 -9.37
CA ASP A 169 7.40 -18.47 -9.71
C ASP A 169 8.20 -17.16 -9.54
N PHE A 170 7.60 -16.02 -9.90
CA PHE A 170 8.21 -14.71 -9.65
C PHE A 170 8.47 -14.50 -8.16
N VAL A 171 7.48 -14.73 -7.28
CA VAL A 171 7.69 -14.54 -5.84
C VAL A 171 8.69 -15.57 -5.30
N ARG A 172 8.56 -16.85 -5.64
CA ARG A 172 9.46 -17.93 -5.21
C ARG A 172 10.94 -17.66 -5.52
N ASN A 173 11.21 -17.05 -6.67
CA ASN A 173 12.57 -16.74 -7.11
C ASN A 173 13.09 -15.38 -6.61
N ASN A 174 12.28 -14.61 -5.87
CA ASN A 174 12.62 -13.28 -5.38
C ASN A 174 12.22 -13.11 -3.90
N PRO A 175 13.06 -13.58 -2.94
CA PRO A 175 12.76 -13.54 -1.50
C PRO A 175 12.43 -12.16 -0.92
N GLU A 176 12.88 -11.09 -1.58
CA GLU A 176 12.56 -9.71 -1.21
C GLU A 176 11.08 -9.35 -1.45
N VAL A 177 10.40 -10.04 -2.37
CA VAL A 177 8.98 -9.83 -2.70
C VAL A 177 8.10 -10.66 -1.77
N LEU A 178 7.18 -10.00 -1.05
CA LEU A 178 6.33 -10.67 -0.04
C LEU A 178 7.13 -11.46 1.02
N GLY A 179 8.32 -10.96 1.34
CA GLY A 179 9.19 -11.53 2.36
C GLY A 179 10.05 -10.42 2.94
N GLY A 180 11.36 -10.59 2.79
CA GLY A 180 12.36 -9.59 3.12
C GLY A 180 13.75 -10.21 3.07
N VAL A 181 14.76 -9.41 2.73
CA VAL A 181 16.16 -9.83 2.75
C VAL A 181 16.92 -8.91 3.69
N ARG A 182 17.61 -9.50 4.67
CA ARG A 182 18.41 -8.75 5.63
C ARG A 182 19.79 -8.41 5.06
N GLU A 183 20.21 -7.17 5.23
CA GLU A 183 21.60 -6.74 5.07
C GLU A 183 21.98 -5.87 6.28
N GLY A 184 22.87 -6.37 7.14
CA GLY A 184 23.23 -5.69 8.38
C GLY A 184 22.04 -5.53 9.34
N ASN A 185 21.68 -4.30 9.65
CA ASN A 185 20.52 -3.94 10.48
C ASN A 185 19.31 -3.46 9.67
N GLU A 186 19.29 -3.69 8.35
CA GLU A 186 18.15 -3.35 7.50
C GLU A 186 17.53 -4.62 6.88
N ILE A 187 16.21 -4.61 6.74
CA ILE A 187 15.46 -5.58 5.94
C ILE A 187 14.94 -4.86 4.70
N PHE A 188 15.34 -5.34 3.53
CA PHE A 188 14.83 -4.88 2.25
C PHE A 188 13.56 -5.63 1.87
N VAL A 189 12.52 -4.89 1.51
CA VAL A 189 11.23 -5.43 1.06
C VAL A 189 10.86 -4.79 -0.28
N THR A 190 10.69 -5.63 -1.30
CA THR A 190 10.08 -5.24 -2.57
C THR A 190 8.57 -5.43 -2.47
N LYS A 191 7.81 -4.38 -2.81
CA LYS A 191 6.35 -4.47 -2.82
C LYS A 191 5.88 -5.39 -3.94
N PHE A 192 4.95 -6.27 -3.60
CA PHE A 192 4.24 -7.06 -4.60
C PHE A 192 3.48 -6.14 -5.58
N PRO A 193 3.56 -6.35 -6.90
CA PRO A 193 2.86 -5.51 -7.88
C PRO A 193 1.34 -5.58 -7.75
N TYR A 194 0.65 -4.45 -7.93
CA TYR A 194 -0.82 -4.36 -7.86
C TYR A 194 -1.55 -5.31 -8.82
N ASN A 195 -1.06 -5.43 -10.06
CA ASN A 195 -1.55 -6.41 -11.01
C ASN A 195 -0.35 -7.23 -11.48
N ALA A 196 0.09 -8.17 -10.64
CA ALA A 196 1.28 -8.96 -10.89
C ALA A 196 1.31 -9.66 -12.26
N PRO A 197 0.24 -10.33 -12.74
CA PRO A 197 0.26 -10.91 -14.08
C PRO A 197 0.51 -9.89 -15.19
N ALA A 198 -0.12 -8.71 -15.13
CA ALA A 198 0.09 -7.67 -16.13
C ALA A 198 1.48 -7.02 -15.98
N TYR A 199 1.95 -6.79 -14.75
CA TYR A 199 3.29 -6.27 -14.46
C TYR A 199 4.39 -7.13 -15.07
N LEU A 200 4.29 -8.45 -14.93
CA LEU A 200 5.31 -9.39 -15.42
C LEU A 200 5.39 -9.40 -16.94
N ARG A 201 4.24 -9.35 -17.62
CA ARG A 201 4.15 -9.40 -19.09
C ARG A 201 4.35 -8.05 -19.78
N GLU A 202 4.19 -6.95 -19.05
CA GLU A 202 4.30 -5.62 -19.63
C GLU A 202 5.75 -5.26 -19.96
N THR A 203 5.94 -4.69 -21.15
CA THR A 203 7.22 -4.26 -21.70
C THR A 203 7.35 -2.73 -21.74
N ASP A 204 6.23 -2.01 -21.85
CA ASP A 204 6.21 -0.56 -21.76
C ASP A 204 6.54 -0.11 -20.32
N PRO A 205 7.63 0.68 -20.10
CA PRO A 205 8.04 1.08 -18.75
C PRO A 205 7.01 1.92 -17.99
N LEU A 206 6.20 2.72 -18.69
CA LEU A 206 5.15 3.55 -18.10
C LEU A 206 4.00 2.67 -17.60
N ILE A 207 3.50 1.78 -18.45
CA ILE A 207 2.40 0.88 -18.12
C ILE A 207 2.82 -0.14 -17.07
N LYS A 208 4.08 -0.62 -17.12
CA LYS A 208 4.62 -1.53 -16.11
C LYS A 208 4.59 -0.91 -14.72
N ARG A 209 5.02 0.35 -14.58
CA ARG A 209 4.93 1.10 -13.31
C ARG A 209 3.50 1.28 -12.82
N TYR A 210 2.56 1.53 -13.74
CA TYR A 210 1.14 1.57 -13.41
C TYR A 210 0.61 0.22 -12.90
N HIS A 211 1.05 -0.92 -13.44
CA HIS A 211 0.70 -2.24 -12.92
C HIS A 211 1.38 -2.58 -11.59
N ALA A 212 2.47 -1.91 -11.24
CA ALA A 212 3.14 -2.09 -9.95
C ALA A 212 2.46 -1.31 -8.80
N CYS A 213 2.03 -0.07 -9.04
CA CYS A 213 1.55 0.82 -7.98
C CYS A 213 0.17 0.38 -7.44
N HIS A 214 0.09 0.14 -6.12
CA HIS A 214 -1.15 -0.18 -5.41
C HIS A 214 -1.97 1.05 -4.99
N CYS A 215 -1.39 2.24 -5.03
CA CYS A 215 -1.95 3.39 -4.33
C CYS A 215 -3.15 3.97 -5.08
N GLY A 216 -4.37 3.83 -4.52
CA GLY A 216 -5.56 4.48 -5.06
C GLY A 216 -5.43 6.01 -5.16
N PHE A 217 -4.62 6.63 -4.31
CA PHE A 217 -4.45 8.07 -4.32
C PHE A 217 -3.57 8.63 -5.45
N ALA A 218 -2.57 7.86 -5.88
CA ALA A 218 -1.48 8.39 -6.71
C ALA A 218 -1.26 7.61 -8.01
N ARG A 219 -1.72 6.36 -8.10
CA ARG A 219 -1.40 5.46 -9.22
C ARG A 219 -1.76 6.02 -10.59
N SER A 220 -2.89 6.70 -10.73
CA SER A 220 -3.32 7.20 -12.05
C SER A 220 -2.40 8.29 -12.59
N SER A 221 -1.75 9.07 -11.71
CA SER A 221 -0.79 10.11 -12.08
C SER A 221 0.37 9.60 -12.94
N ILE A 222 0.71 8.30 -12.81
CA ILE A 222 1.74 7.65 -13.63
C ILE A 222 1.36 7.71 -15.12
N ILE A 223 0.07 7.56 -15.45
CA ILE A 223 -0.41 7.49 -16.84
C ILE A 223 -0.93 8.84 -17.32
N ASP A 224 -1.75 9.50 -16.51
CA ASP A 224 -2.47 10.70 -16.94
C ASP A 224 -1.66 11.99 -16.78
N GLY A 225 -0.56 11.97 -16.02
CA GLY A 225 0.29 13.13 -15.77
C GLY A 225 -0.44 14.30 -15.08
N THR A 226 -1.57 14.04 -14.43
CA THR A 226 -2.42 15.08 -13.82
C THR A 226 -1.81 15.73 -12.58
N ALA A 227 -0.78 15.11 -12.01
CA ALA A 227 -0.10 15.55 -10.80
C ALA A 227 1.30 14.94 -10.71
N GLU A 228 2.23 15.67 -10.10
CA GLU A 228 3.57 15.18 -9.77
C GLU A 228 3.63 14.78 -8.29
N ILE A 229 3.55 13.47 -8.03
CA ILE A 229 3.53 12.94 -6.66
C ILE A 229 4.95 12.60 -6.21
N PRO A 230 5.50 13.28 -5.17
CA PRO A 230 6.87 13.03 -4.74
C PRO A 230 7.03 11.66 -4.08
N ARG A 231 8.25 11.13 -4.12
CA ARG A 231 8.64 9.86 -3.45
C ARG A 231 8.23 9.82 -1.98
N LEU A 232 8.24 10.97 -1.30
CA LEU A 232 7.82 11.12 0.10
C LEU A 232 6.42 10.55 0.36
N TRP A 233 5.49 10.64 -0.58
CA TRP A 233 4.15 10.02 -0.44
C TRP A 233 4.22 8.50 -0.23
N CYS A 234 5.22 7.84 -0.84
CA CYS A 234 5.40 6.40 -0.72
C CYS A 234 5.84 5.94 0.67
N PHE A 235 6.19 6.84 1.59
CA PHE A 235 6.38 6.47 2.99
C PHE A 235 5.10 5.90 3.61
N CYS A 236 3.90 6.26 3.10
CA CYS A 236 2.65 5.59 3.50
C CYS A 236 2.69 4.08 3.22
N SER A 237 3.26 3.69 2.08
CA SER A 237 3.50 2.28 1.77
C SER A 237 4.69 1.71 2.56
N GLY A 238 5.68 2.53 2.92
CA GLY A 238 6.75 2.14 3.83
C GLY A 238 6.21 1.77 5.21
N GLY A 239 5.31 2.58 5.77
CA GLY A 239 4.61 2.33 7.03
C GLY A 239 3.81 1.03 7.00
N PHE A 240 3.08 0.77 5.91
CA PHE A 240 2.40 -0.51 5.69
C PHE A 240 3.36 -1.71 5.75
N ASN A 241 4.53 -1.64 5.08
CA ASN A 241 5.48 -2.76 5.05
C ASN A 241 6.22 -2.92 6.38
N LYS A 242 6.60 -1.81 7.03
CA LYS A 242 7.33 -1.86 8.30
C LYS A 242 6.47 -2.35 9.46
N HIS A 243 5.14 -2.23 9.36
CA HIS A 243 4.20 -2.61 10.41
C HIS A 243 4.33 -4.08 10.85
N LEU A 244 4.63 -5.01 9.94
CA LEU A 244 4.96 -6.40 10.33
C LEU A 244 6.12 -6.41 11.34
N PHE A 245 7.20 -5.70 11.01
CA PHE A 245 8.40 -5.63 11.84
C PHE A 245 8.13 -4.88 13.15
N ASP A 246 7.32 -3.82 13.12
CA ASP A 246 6.88 -3.13 14.34
C ASP A 246 6.24 -4.10 15.34
N VAL A 247 5.39 -5.02 14.84
CA VAL A 247 4.68 -6.00 15.68
C VAL A 247 5.59 -7.14 16.13
N ILE A 248 6.42 -7.73 15.25
CA ILE A 248 7.27 -8.86 15.68
C ILE A 248 8.39 -8.43 16.63
N PHE A 249 8.90 -7.21 16.49
CA PHE A 249 9.90 -6.64 17.40
C PHE A 249 9.30 -5.90 18.60
N GLU A 250 7.97 -5.75 18.63
CA GLU A 250 7.22 -5.10 19.71
C GLU A 250 7.68 -3.66 19.96
N ARG A 251 8.15 -2.97 18.91
CA ARG A 251 8.64 -1.58 18.94
C ARG A 251 8.62 -0.95 17.56
N SER A 252 8.47 0.37 17.49
CA SER A 252 8.49 1.09 16.21
C SER A 252 9.87 1.01 15.53
N THR A 253 9.87 0.50 14.30
CA THR A 253 11.00 0.47 13.37
C THR A 253 11.02 1.71 12.48
N GLN A 254 12.17 2.00 11.86
CA GLN A 254 12.30 3.06 10.86
C GLN A 254 12.22 2.46 9.46
N VAL A 255 11.73 3.23 8.48
CA VAL A 255 11.67 2.80 7.08
C VAL A 255 12.19 3.89 6.17
N ARG A 256 12.87 3.51 5.09
CA ARG A 256 13.24 4.39 3.98
C ARG A 256 12.61 3.88 2.69
N VAL A 257 12.21 4.82 1.83
CA VAL A 257 11.79 4.51 0.45
C VAL A 257 13.02 4.49 -0.45
N VAL A 258 13.45 3.30 -0.87
CA VAL A 258 14.65 3.10 -1.69
C VAL A 258 14.34 3.31 -3.16
N GLU A 259 13.25 2.71 -3.64
CA GLU A 259 12.75 2.82 -5.02
C GLU A 259 11.25 3.11 -4.99
N SER A 260 10.77 3.95 -5.91
CA SER A 260 9.35 4.22 -6.11
C SER A 260 8.98 4.36 -7.58
N VAL A 261 7.96 3.60 -7.97
CA VAL A 261 7.39 3.67 -9.33
C VAL A 261 6.75 5.02 -9.65
N LEU A 262 6.35 5.80 -8.63
CA LEU A 262 5.86 7.17 -8.82
C LEU A 262 6.98 8.09 -9.33
N THR A 263 8.24 7.82 -8.99
CA THR A 263 9.40 8.64 -9.37
C THR A 263 10.28 8.00 -10.46
N GLY A 264 9.75 7.05 -11.22
CA GLY A 264 10.44 6.48 -12.39
C GLY A 264 11.08 5.11 -12.18
N ASP A 265 11.16 4.61 -10.94
CA ASP A 265 11.77 3.31 -10.67
C ASP A 265 10.89 2.15 -11.20
N LYS A 266 11.47 0.97 -11.41
CA LYS A 266 10.75 -0.20 -11.99
C LYS A 266 9.89 -0.97 -10.97
N ARG A 267 10.12 -0.73 -9.68
CA ARG A 267 9.45 -1.36 -8.55
C ARG A 267 9.41 -0.40 -7.36
N CYS A 268 8.64 -0.76 -6.34
CA CYS A 268 8.72 -0.09 -5.04
C CYS A 268 9.56 -0.96 -4.09
N ARG A 269 10.59 -0.37 -3.50
CA ARG A 269 11.50 -1.04 -2.57
C ARG A 269 11.67 -0.21 -1.31
N PHE A 270 11.61 -0.87 -0.16
CA PHE A 270 11.71 -0.26 1.16
C PHE A 270 12.84 -0.91 1.94
N ALA A 271 13.54 -0.12 2.75
CA ALA A 271 14.51 -0.62 3.73
C ALA A 271 13.96 -0.34 5.12
N VAL A 272 13.74 -1.38 5.92
CA VAL A 272 13.27 -1.27 7.31
C VAL A 272 14.46 -1.46 8.24
N THR A 273 14.81 -0.43 8.98
CA THR A 273 15.85 -0.52 10.01
C THR A 273 15.29 -1.27 11.20
N ILE A 274 15.85 -2.43 11.48
CA ILE A 274 15.47 -3.28 12.60
C ILE A 274 16.39 -3.03 13.79
N PRO A 275 15.93 -3.35 15.00
CA PRO A 275 16.77 -3.26 16.17
C PRO A 275 17.88 -4.30 16.21
N GLU A 276 18.89 -4.05 17.04
CA GLU A 276 19.87 -5.07 17.46
C GLU A 276 19.22 -6.18 18.30
#